data_AF-A0A1H5P8Y5-F1
#
_entry.id   AF-A0A1H5P8Y5-F1
#
_cell.length_a   1.000
_cell.length_b   1.000
_cell.length_c   1.000
_cell.angle_alpha   90.00
_cell.angle_beta   90.00
_cell.angle_gamma   90.00
#
_symmetry.space_group_name_H-M   'P 1'
#
loop_
_entity.id
_entity.type
_entity.pdbx_description
1 polymer ?
#
loop_
_entity_poly.entity_id
_entity_poly.type
_entity_poly.pdbx_seq_one_letter_code
_entity_poly.pdbx_strand_id
1 'polypeptide(L)'
;MKIFRRVRKHLLKNKRIRNYFFYAIGEIILVVVGILLALQINTWNENRKKERLRDNYVKALVTDLKEDVSALRHRLDYEEEKLAELTAFQKRLSHPDATVDTLVKIARYELDPYIQPNFSFSNSTYTALIATGDIDLLDRELTESLNELNKYQKETNQTMEWASQLYQTYIGAYSMNYSMNLPTTTIKKGSLSKDIWQNSKPKELAAQFNGVTGLKTNQHIVSTNSLTEVLELTREILEEVEE
;
A
#
# COMPACT_ATOMS: atom_id res chain seq x y z
N MET A 1 -74.47 -17.48 4.80
CA MET A 1 -74.32 -17.37 3.32
C MET A 1 -75.50 -16.75 2.54
N LYS A 2 -76.73 -16.60 3.09
CA LYS A 2 -77.89 -15.99 2.37
C LYS A 2 -77.81 -14.46 2.19
N ILE A 3 -77.01 -13.77 3.01
CA ILE A 3 -76.88 -12.30 3.05
C ILE A 3 -76.01 -11.81 1.88
N PHE A 4 -74.82 -12.38 1.69
CA PHE A 4 -73.96 -12.08 0.54
C PHE A 4 -74.65 -12.35 -0.81
N ARG A 5 -75.52 -13.36 -0.87
CA ARG A 5 -76.30 -13.68 -2.08
C ARG A 5 -77.39 -12.64 -2.39
N ARG A 6 -77.97 -12.00 -1.36
CA ARG A 6 -78.94 -10.89 -1.51
C ARG A 6 -78.25 -9.58 -1.87
N VAL A 7 -77.11 -9.27 -1.26
CA VAL A 7 -76.27 -8.10 -1.61
C VAL A 7 -75.82 -8.19 -3.06
N ARG A 8 -75.35 -9.37 -3.52
CA ARG A 8 -74.97 -9.61 -4.92
C ARG A 8 -76.14 -9.43 -5.90
N LYS A 9 -77.34 -9.91 -5.55
CA LYS A 9 -78.55 -9.73 -6.38
C LYS A 9 -79.03 -8.29 -6.45
N HIS A 10 -78.87 -7.48 -5.40
CA HIS A 10 -79.29 -6.08 -5.39
C HIS A 10 -78.28 -5.17 -6.11
N LEU A 11 -76.98 -5.48 -5.99
CA LEU A 11 -75.91 -4.80 -6.74
C LEU A 11 -75.97 -5.08 -8.25
N LEU A 12 -76.35 -6.30 -8.66
CA LEU A 12 -76.57 -6.65 -10.07
C LEU A 12 -77.86 -6.03 -10.66
N LYS A 13 -78.79 -5.55 -9.82
CA LYS A 13 -80.09 -4.98 -10.26
C LYS A 13 -80.01 -3.47 -10.51
N ASN A 14 -79.06 -2.77 -9.89
CA ASN A 14 -78.77 -1.37 -10.16
C ASN A 14 -77.64 -1.25 -11.20
N LYS A 15 -77.90 -0.64 -12.36
CA LYS A 15 -76.92 -0.32 -13.42
C LYS A 15 -75.80 0.67 -12.98
N ARG A 16 -75.52 0.78 -11.67
CA ARG A 16 -74.52 1.69 -11.05
C ARG A 16 -73.23 0.98 -10.63
N ILE A 17 -73.06 -0.31 -10.94
CA ILE A 17 -71.78 -1.04 -10.75
C ILE A 17 -70.60 -0.25 -11.33
N ARG A 18 -70.82 0.40 -12.48
CA ARG A 18 -69.81 1.24 -13.14
C ARG A 18 -69.24 2.33 -12.22
N ASN A 19 -70.08 3.00 -11.43
CA ASN A 19 -69.64 4.10 -10.57
C ASN A 19 -68.85 3.61 -9.34
N TYR A 20 -69.27 2.49 -8.74
CA TYR A 20 -68.53 1.88 -7.62
C TYR A 20 -67.21 1.25 -8.06
N PHE A 21 -67.17 0.70 -9.29
CA PHE A 21 -65.95 0.16 -9.87
C PHE A 21 -64.90 1.25 -10.11
N PHE A 22 -65.29 2.40 -10.67
CA PHE A 22 -64.39 3.54 -10.84
C PHE A 22 -63.90 4.11 -9.50
N TYR A 23 -64.75 4.13 -8.47
CA TYR A 23 -64.37 4.60 -7.14
C TYR A 23 -63.34 3.66 -6.48
N ALA A 24 -63.57 2.34 -6.51
CA ALA A 24 -62.64 1.36 -5.96
C ALA A 24 -61.29 1.34 -6.72
N ILE A 25 -61.31 1.57 -8.05
CA ILE A 25 -60.08 1.75 -8.83
C ILE A 25 -59.34 3.02 -8.39
N GLY A 26 -60.05 4.13 -8.19
CA GLY A 26 -59.45 5.37 -7.69
C GLY A 26 -58.79 5.20 -6.33
N GLU A 27 -59.43 4.47 -5.41
CA GLU A 27 -58.88 4.15 -4.08
C GLU A 27 -57.62 3.27 -4.17
N ILE A 28 -57.63 2.24 -5.03
CA ILE A 28 -56.43 1.42 -5.28
C ILE A 28 -55.30 2.27 -5.87
N ILE A 29 -55.58 3.12 -6.85
CA ILE A 29 -54.57 4.00 -7.46
C ILE A 29 -53.99 4.96 -6.41
N LEU A 30 -54.83 5.55 -5.56
CA LEU A 30 -54.38 6.44 -4.49
C LEU A 30 -53.45 5.71 -3.51
N VAL A 31 -53.81 4.49 -3.09
CA VAL A 31 -52.99 3.66 -2.21
C VAL A 31 -51.66 3.30 -2.87
N VAL A 32 -51.68 2.90 -4.15
CA VAL A 32 -50.47 2.56 -4.92
C VAL A 32 -49.54 3.77 -5.04
N VAL A 33 -50.07 4.96 -5.36
CA VAL A 33 -49.27 6.20 -5.40
C VAL A 33 -48.66 6.50 -4.03
N GLY A 34 -49.42 6.31 -2.95
CA GLY A 34 -48.91 6.48 -1.58
C GLY A 34 -47.73 5.53 -1.27
N ILE A 35 -47.84 4.25 -1.64
CA ILE A 35 -46.78 3.25 -1.45
C ILE A 35 -45.55 3.59 -2.30
N LEU A 36 -45.75 3.97 -3.57
CA LEU A 36 -44.65 4.33 -4.46
C LEU A 36 -43.90 5.57 -3.96
N LEU A 37 -44.60 6.60 -3.49
CA LEU A 37 -43.98 7.78 -2.89
C LEU A 37 -43.21 7.44 -1.61
N ALA A 38 -43.78 6.61 -0.74
CA ALA A 38 -43.11 6.15 0.48
C ALA A 38 -41.82 5.37 0.15
N LEU A 39 -41.88 4.48 -0.85
CA LEU A 39 -40.71 3.74 -1.32
C LEU A 39 -39.66 4.68 -1.93
N GLN A 40 -40.08 5.64 -2.76
CA GLN A 40 -39.18 6.62 -3.38
C GLN A 40 -38.46 7.47 -2.33
N ILE A 41 -39.17 7.96 -1.30
CA ILE A 41 -38.57 8.72 -0.20
C ILE A 41 -37.55 7.86 0.56
N ASN A 42 -37.87 6.58 0.82
CA ASN A 42 -36.93 5.69 1.48
C ASN A 42 -35.68 5.43 0.64
N THR A 43 -35.85 5.10 -0.65
CA THR A 43 -34.74 4.89 -1.59
C THR A 43 -33.87 6.14 -1.75
N TRP A 44 -34.48 7.33 -1.80
CA TRP A 44 -33.73 8.59 -1.85
C TRP A 44 -32.90 8.82 -0.58
N ASN A 45 -33.46 8.56 0.60
CA ASN A 45 -32.73 8.67 1.87
C ASN A 45 -31.58 7.65 1.98
N GLU A 46 -31.79 6.43 1.48
CA GLU A 46 -30.74 5.40 1.40
C GLU A 46 -29.60 5.80 0.47
N ASN A 47 -29.93 6.29 -0.74
CA ASN A 47 -28.94 6.77 -1.70
C ASN A 47 -28.12 7.94 -1.13
N ARG A 48 -28.78 8.92 -0.48
CA ARG A 48 -28.09 10.03 0.19
C ARG A 48 -27.11 9.55 1.27
N LYS A 49 -27.47 8.51 2.02
CA LYS A 49 -26.57 7.94 3.04
C LYS A 49 -25.36 7.25 2.40
N LYS A 50 -25.58 6.52 1.29
CA LYS A 50 -24.51 5.88 0.51
C LYS A 50 -23.55 6.91 -0.10
N GLU A 51 -24.07 7.97 -0.70
CA GLU A 51 -23.26 9.08 -1.24
C GLU A 51 -22.40 9.72 -0.14
N ARG A 52 -22.99 10.04 1.02
CA ARG A 52 -22.23 10.60 2.14
C ARG A 52 -21.13 9.65 2.64
N LEU A 53 -21.40 8.34 2.64
CA LEU A 53 -20.42 7.33 3.04
C LEU A 53 -19.29 7.24 2.00
N ARG A 54 -19.61 7.21 0.70
CA ARG A 54 -18.65 7.30 -0.40
C ARG A 54 -17.75 8.52 -0.23
N ASP A 55 -18.31 9.70 -0.02
CA ASP A 55 -17.53 10.95 0.13
C ASP A 55 -16.56 10.91 1.33
N ASN A 56 -16.95 10.23 2.42
CA ASN A 56 -16.06 10.06 3.57
C ASN A 56 -14.90 9.12 3.23
N TYR A 57 -15.17 8.01 2.53
CA TYR A 57 -14.12 7.11 2.08
C TYR A 57 -13.18 7.77 1.09
N VAL A 58 -13.70 8.52 0.12
CA VAL A 58 -12.91 9.27 -0.86
C VAL A 58 -11.97 10.26 -0.14
N LYS A 59 -12.45 11.01 0.84
CA LYS A 59 -11.60 11.93 1.63
C LYS A 59 -10.53 11.20 2.43
N ALA A 60 -10.86 10.04 2.99
CA ALA A 60 -9.91 9.22 3.72
C ALA A 60 -8.84 8.63 2.78
N LEU A 61 -9.23 8.15 1.59
CA LEU A 61 -8.31 7.71 0.54
C LEU A 61 -7.36 8.81 0.09
N VAL A 62 -7.87 10.02 -0.18
CA VAL A 62 -7.02 11.17 -0.53
C VAL A 62 -5.99 11.47 0.57
N THR A 63 -6.38 11.32 1.83
CA THR A 63 -5.47 11.51 2.96
C THR A 63 -4.39 10.43 2.98
N ASP A 64 -4.79 9.16 2.92
CA ASP A 64 -3.91 7.99 2.86
C ASP A 64 -2.90 8.10 1.69
N LEU A 65 -3.38 8.43 0.48
CA LEU A 65 -2.55 8.58 -0.72
C LEU A 65 -1.55 9.74 -0.61
N LYS A 66 -1.92 10.86 0.00
CA LYS A 66 -1.00 11.99 0.23
C LYS A 66 0.09 11.65 1.23
N GLU A 67 -0.24 10.92 2.28
CA GLU A 67 0.74 10.41 3.23
C GLU A 67 1.72 9.45 2.53
N ASP A 68 1.21 8.54 1.71
CA ASP A 68 2.02 7.62 0.90
C ASP A 68 2.97 8.37 -0.03
N VAL A 69 2.49 9.37 -0.78
CA VAL A 69 3.34 10.19 -1.66
C VAL A 69 4.47 10.85 -0.88
N SER A 70 4.19 11.40 0.30
CA SER A 70 5.21 12.03 1.15
C SER A 70 6.22 11.01 1.67
N ALA A 71 5.75 9.86 2.15
CA ALA A 71 6.60 8.79 2.67
C ALA A 71 7.48 8.20 1.57
N LEU A 72 6.92 7.97 0.38
CA LEU A 72 7.62 7.46 -0.80
C LEU A 72 8.72 8.39 -1.25
N ARG A 73 8.48 9.70 -1.31
CA ARG A 73 9.51 10.69 -1.65
C ARG A 73 10.67 10.66 -0.67
N HIS A 74 10.38 10.73 0.63
CA HIS A 74 11.42 10.63 1.66
C HIS A 74 12.20 9.31 1.58
N ARG A 75 11.52 8.22 1.22
CA ARG A 75 12.18 6.94 1.06
C ARG A 75 13.09 6.92 -0.17
N LEU A 76 12.63 7.43 -1.32
CA LEU A 76 13.43 7.49 -2.54
C LEU A 76 14.66 8.39 -2.39
N ASP A 77 14.53 9.55 -1.72
CA ASP A 77 15.67 10.42 -1.41
C ASP A 77 16.74 9.68 -0.59
N TYR A 78 16.30 8.87 0.37
CA TYR A 78 17.18 8.03 1.16
C TYR A 78 17.84 6.90 0.33
N GLU A 79 17.10 6.25 -0.58
CA GLU A 79 17.70 5.27 -1.49
C GLU A 79 18.79 5.89 -2.37
N GLU A 80 18.54 7.10 -2.91
CA GLU A 80 19.49 7.83 -3.74
C GLU A 80 20.77 8.17 -2.96
N GLU A 81 20.64 8.66 -1.73
CA GLU A 81 21.79 8.94 -0.85
C GLU A 81 22.64 7.69 -0.63
N LYS A 82 22.00 6.55 -0.31
CA LYS A 82 22.72 5.29 -0.05
C LYS A 82 23.37 4.72 -1.30
N LEU A 83 22.72 4.83 -2.46
CA LEU A 83 23.32 4.43 -3.74
C LEU A 83 24.54 5.29 -4.10
N ALA A 84 24.49 6.59 -3.83
CA ALA A 84 25.63 7.49 -4.04
C ALA A 84 26.81 7.11 -3.14
N GLU A 85 26.56 6.78 -1.87
CA GLU A 85 27.58 6.29 -0.92
C GLU A 85 28.26 5.01 -1.43
N LEU A 86 27.46 4.01 -1.84
CA LEU A 86 27.97 2.73 -2.35
C LEU A 86 28.74 2.89 -3.66
N THR A 87 28.27 3.76 -4.55
CA THR A 87 28.97 4.12 -5.79
C THR A 87 30.32 4.79 -5.50
N ALA A 88 30.40 5.63 -4.46
CA ALA A 88 31.66 6.22 -4.03
C ALA A 88 32.64 5.17 -3.49
N PHE A 89 32.18 4.15 -2.76
CA PHE A 89 33.01 3.02 -2.35
C PHE A 89 33.52 2.23 -3.55
N GLN A 90 32.63 1.89 -4.49
CA GLN A 90 33.00 1.21 -5.73
C GLN A 90 34.11 1.99 -6.47
N LYS A 91 33.92 3.29 -6.69
CA LYS A 91 34.90 4.14 -7.37
C LYS A 91 36.27 4.12 -6.69
N ARG A 92 36.31 4.21 -5.37
CA ARG A 92 37.57 4.18 -4.60
C ARG A 92 38.26 2.83 -4.64
N LEU A 93 37.50 1.73 -4.62
CA LEU A 93 38.03 0.37 -4.63
C LEU A 93 38.41 -0.12 -6.02
N SER A 94 37.80 0.43 -7.07
CA SER A 94 38.14 0.15 -8.46
C SER A 94 39.28 1.03 -9.01
N HIS A 95 39.78 1.99 -8.23
CA HIS A 95 40.90 2.83 -8.63
C HIS A 95 42.19 1.99 -8.78
N PRO A 96 43.05 2.22 -9.79
CA PRO A 96 44.28 1.43 -9.98
C PRO A 96 45.22 1.45 -8.76
N ASP A 97 45.23 2.55 -8.01
CA ASP A 97 46.05 2.72 -6.81
C ASP A 97 45.38 2.19 -5.52
N ALA A 98 44.20 1.57 -5.61
CA ALA A 98 43.51 1.05 -4.45
C ALA A 98 44.30 -0.08 -3.78
N THR A 99 44.52 0.04 -2.48
CA THR A 99 45.26 -0.94 -1.67
C THR A 99 44.35 -1.70 -0.72
N VAL A 100 44.89 -2.75 -0.10
CA VAL A 100 44.21 -3.45 1.01
C VAL A 100 43.86 -2.48 2.15
N ASP A 101 44.71 -1.48 2.42
CA ASP A 101 44.41 -0.45 3.43
C ASP A 101 43.20 0.40 3.06
N THR A 102 42.99 0.68 1.77
CA THR A 102 41.80 1.38 1.28
C THR A 102 40.54 0.55 1.55
N LEU A 103 40.61 -0.75 1.27
CA LEU A 103 39.55 -1.71 1.55
C LEU A 103 39.25 -1.82 3.05
N VAL A 104 40.28 -2.02 3.87
CA VAL A 104 40.13 -2.11 5.33
C VAL A 104 39.53 -0.82 5.89
N LYS A 105 39.95 0.35 5.38
CA LYS A 105 39.40 1.63 5.83
C LYS A 105 37.90 1.71 5.59
N ILE A 106 37.45 1.41 4.36
CA ILE A 106 36.03 1.45 4.01
C ILE A 106 35.26 0.41 4.82
N ALA A 107 35.73 -0.85 4.78
CA ALA A 107 35.07 -1.98 5.41
C ALA A 107 34.93 -1.86 6.92
N ARG A 108 35.91 -1.24 7.58
CA ARG A 108 35.94 -1.12 9.03
C ARG A 108 35.24 0.13 9.54
N TYR A 109 35.40 1.27 8.85
CA TYR A 109 35.06 2.57 9.41
C TYR A 109 33.98 3.33 8.66
N GLU A 110 33.74 3.00 7.39
CA GLU A 110 32.86 3.81 6.53
C GLU A 110 31.58 3.06 6.14
N LEU A 111 31.64 1.73 5.96
CA LEU A 111 30.46 0.93 5.62
C LEU A 111 29.47 0.93 6.80
N ASP A 112 28.28 1.48 6.56
CA ASP A 112 27.10 1.27 7.40
C ASP A 112 26.51 -0.14 7.14
N PRO A 113 26.45 -1.05 8.13
CA PRO A 113 25.83 -2.37 7.95
C PRO A 113 24.32 -2.40 8.25
N TYR A 114 23.73 -1.30 8.71
CA TYR A 114 22.35 -1.31 9.14
C TYR A 114 21.41 -1.53 7.95
N ILE A 115 20.40 -2.36 8.20
CA ILE A 115 19.28 -2.58 7.29
C ILE A 115 18.32 -1.40 7.46
N GLN A 116 17.70 -1.00 6.36
CA GLN A 116 16.75 0.09 6.37
C GLN A 116 15.57 -0.22 7.31
N PRO A 117 15.04 0.78 8.01
CA PRO A 117 13.82 0.61 8.79
C PRO A 117 12.65 0.20 7.88
N ASN A 118 11.70 -0.53 8.47
CA ASN A 118 10.48 -0.96 7.79
C ASN A 118 9.76 0.25 7.18
N PHE A 119 9.37 0.11 5.92
CA PHE A 119 8.51 1.04 5.21
C PHE A 119 7.09 0.45 5.19
N SER A 120 6.07 1.30 5.32
CA SER A 120 4.67 0.86 5.30
C SER A 120 3.81 1.87 4.57
N PHE A 121 2.89 1.36 3.74
CA PHE A 121 1.89 2.15 3.05
C PHE A 121 0.67 2.41 3.95
N SER A 122 0.03 3.56 3.79
CA SER A 122 -1.24 3.95 4.38
C SER A 122 -2.40 3.25 3.66
N ASN A 123 -2.55 1.93 3.88
CA ASN A 123 -3.60 1.13 3.22
C ASN A 123 -4.88 0.93 4.08
N SER A 124 -5.05 1.77 5.10
CA SER A 124 -6.09 1.57 6.12
C SER A 124 -7.50 1.71 5.54
N THR A 125 -7.73 2.73 4.72
CA THR A 125 -9.03 3.01 4.11
C THR A 125 -9.39 1.96 3.07
N TYR A 126 -8.44 1.59 2.20
CA TYR A 126 -8.62 0.51 1.23
C TYR A 126 -8.98 -0.82 1.92
N THR A 127 -8.27 -1.16 3.01
CA THR A 127 -8.56 -2.37 3.78
C THR A 127 -9.98 -2.33 4.37
N ALA A 128 -10.42 -1.18 4.87
CA ALA A 128 -11.77 -0.99 5.39
C ALA A 128 -12.84 -1.15 4.30
N LEU A 129 -12.64 -0.55 3.13
CA LEU A 129 -13.53 -0.68 1.96
C LEU A 129 -13.73 -2.14 1.54
N ILE A 130 -12.64 -2.91 1.49
CA ILE A 130 -12.69 -4.35 1.16
C ILE A 130 -13.39 -5.15 2.26
N ALA A 131 -13.05 -4.90 3.53
CA ALA A 131 -13.58 -5.67 4.66
C ALA A 131 -15.09 -5.45 4.89
N THR A 132 -15.58 -4.26 4.59
CA THR A 132 -16.99 -3.89 4.73
C THR A 132 -17.83 -4.20 3.50
N GLY A 133 -17.20 -4.41 2.33
CA GLY A 133 -17.88 -4.48 1.04
C GLY A 133 -18.28 -3.11 0.50
N ASP A 134 -17.89 -2.01 1.16
CA ASP A 134 -18.18 -0.65 0.73
C ASP A 134 -17.36 -0.22 -0.49
N ILE A 135 -16.42 -1.04 -0.95
CA ILE A 135 -15.70 -0.83 -2.23
C ILE A 135 -16.68 -0.65 -3.41
N ASP A 136 -17.85 -1.30 -3.35
CA ASP A 136 -18.92 -1.17 -4.37
C ASP A 136 -19.58 0.22 -4.41
N LEU A 137 -19.28 1.10 -3.43
CA LEU A 137 -19.72 2.50 -3.44
C LEU A 137 -18.84 3.38 -4.36
N LEU A 138 -17.64 2.92 -4.69
CA LEU A 138 -16.74 3.59 -5.63
C LEU A 138 -17.14 3.23 -7.05
N ASP A 139 -16.79 4.09 -7.99
CA ASP A 139 -16.92 3.75 -9.40
C ASP A 139 -15.91 2.66 -9.79
N ARG A 140 -16.17 2.03 -10.94
CA ARG A 140 -15.40 0.87 -11.40
C ARG A 140 -13.94 1.21 -11.69
N GLU A 141 -13.69 2.41 -12.22
CA GLU A 141 -12.36 2.87 -12.61
C GLU A 141 -11.48 3.04 -11.37
N LEU A 142 -11.95 3.82 -10.39
CA LEU A 142 -11.25 4.00 -9.12
C LEU A 142 -11.05 2.68 -8.37
N THR A 143 -12.04 1.78 -8.43
CA THR A 143 -11.92 0.45 -7.82
C THR A 143 -10.81 -0.39 -8.48
N GLU A 144 -10.71 -0.36 -9.81
CA GLU A 144 -9.66 -1.04 -10.56
C GLU A 144 -8.28 -0.45 -10.22
N SER A 145 -8.14 0.88 -10.23
CA SER A 145 -6.90 1.58 -9.89
C SER A 145 -6.43 1.29 -8.46
N LEU A 146 -7.33 1.32 -7.47
CA LEU A 146 -6.99 1.00 -6.08
C LEU A 146 -6.58 -0.46 -5.87
N ASN A 147 -7.21 -1.39 -6.58
CA ASN A 147 -6.83 -2.80 -6.54
C ASN A 147 -5.45 -3.04 -7.15
N GLU A 148 -5.14 -2.36 -8.25
CA GLU A 148 -3.82 -2.37 -8.89
C GLU A 148 -2.75 -1.78 -7.96
N LEU A 149 -2.98 -0.60 -7.40
CA LEU A 149 -2.08 0.03 -6.43
C LEU A 149 -1.78 -0.93 -5.25
N ASN A 150 -2.81 -1.50 -4.64
CA ASN A 150 -2.64 -2.44 -3.52
C ASN A 150 -1.86 -3.70 -3.92
N LYS A 151 -1.99 -4.17 -5.17
CA LYS A 151 -1.19 -5.29 -5.70
C LYS A 151 0.29 -4.87 -5.77
N TYR A 152 0.60 -3.75 -6.40
CA TYR A 152 1.99 -3.25 -6.52
C TYR A 152 2.62 -2.95 -5.15
N GLN A 153 1.86 -2.37 -4.22
CA GLN A 153 2.32 -2.14 -2.84
C GLN A 153 2.72 -3.45 -2.15
N LYS A 154 1.92 -4.52 -2.31
CA LYS A 154 2.24 -5.85 -1.74
C LYS A 154 3.47 -6.47 -2.38
N GLU A 155 3.56 -6.45 -3.71
CA GLU A 155 4.70 -6.98 -4.46
C GLU A 155 6.00 -6.22 -4.13
N THR A 156 5.89 -4.90 -3.96
CA THR A 156 6.99 -4.02 -3.52
C THR A 156 7.49 -4.41 -2.14
N ASN A 157 6.58 -4.53 -1.15
CA ASN A 157 6.95 -4.95 0.20
C ASN A 157 7.64 -6.33 0.22
N GLN A 158 7.12 -7.30 -0.53
CA GLN A 158 7.70 -8.65 -0.61
C GLN A 158 9.09 -8.63 -1.23
N THR A 159 9.24 -7.90 -2.33
CA THR A 159 10.52 -7.74 -3.03
C THR A 159 11.57 -7.07 -2.14
N MET A 160 11.21 -5.99 -1.46
CA MET A 160 12.08 -5.28 -0.52
C MET A 160 12.46 -6.15 0.67
N GLU A 161 11.51 -6.91 1.22
CA GLU A 161 11.76 -7.83 2.32
C GLU A 161 12.73 -8.94 1.91
N TRP A 162 12.53 -9.54 0.74
CA TRP A 162 13.42 -10.57 0.19
C TRP A 162 14.85 -10.04 0.02
N ALA A 163 15.02 -8.86 -0.59
CA ALA A 163 16.33 -8.25 -0.79
C ALA A 163 17.01 -7.92 0.56
N SER A 164 16.22 -7.48 1.55
CA SER A 164 16.70 -7.17 2.90
C SER A 164 17.16 -8.42 3.66
N GLN A 165 16.39 -9.51 3.59
CA GLN A 165 16.75 -10.80 4.20
C GLN A 165 18.00 -11.41 3.56
N LEU A 166 18.12 -11.29 2.24
CA LEU A 166 19.31 -11.74 1.52
C LEU A 166 20.53 -10.95 1.99
N TYR A 167 20.48 -9.62 1.99
CA TYR A 167 21.58 -8.80 2.50
C TYR A 167 21.93 -9.14 3.97
N GLN A 168 20.91 -9.25 4.84
CA GLN A 168 21.08 -9.59 6.26
C GLN A 168 21.86 -10.89 6.49
N THR A 169 21.57 -11.91 5.68
CA THR A 169 22.24 -13.20 5.76
C THR A 169 23.74 -13.07 5.49
N TYR A 170 24.11 -12.34 4.43
CA TYR A 170 25.50 -12.21 4.00
C TYR A 170 26.28 -11.19 4.83
N ILE A 171 25.67 -10.07 5.25
CA ILE A 171 26.34 -9.13 6.16
C ILE A 171 26.56 -9.76 7.54
N GLY A 172 25.64 -10.61 8.01
CA GLY A 172 25.80 -11.39 9.24
C GLY A 172 27.00 -12.33 9.15
N ALA A 173 27.10 -13.12 8.08
CA ALA A 173 28.25 -14.01 7.85
C ALA A 173 29.57 -13.23 7.71
N TYR A 174 29.56 -12.10 7.02
CA TYR A 174 30.72 -11.20 6.91
C TYR A 174 31.16 -10.67 8.28
N SER A 175 30.21 -10.23 9.11
CA SER A 175 30.50 -9.65 10.43
C SER A 175 31.13 -10.63 11.42
N MET A 176 30.96 -11.94 11.22
CA MET A 176 31.61 -12.99 12.02
C MET A 176 33.11 -13.12 11.71
N ASN A 177 33.52 -12.79 10.49
CA ASN A 177 34.92 -12.87 10.06
C ASN A 177 35.64 -11.52 10.17
N TYR A 178 34.91 -10.43 9.96
CA TYR A 178 35.46 -9.08 9.90
C TYR A 178 34.68 -8.14 10.81
N SER A 179 35.32 -7.69 11.89
CA SER A 179 34.68 -6.83 12.88
C SER A 179 34.30 -5.47 12.28
N MET A 180 33.02 -5.15 12.34
CA MET A 180 32.47 -3.86 11.90
C MET A 180 32.48 -2.85 13.06
N ASN A 181 32.61 -1.56 12.76
CA ASN A 181 32.58 -0.50 13.77
C ASN A 181 31.13 -0.16 14.19
N LEU A 182 30.49 -1.07 14.90
CA LEU A 182 29.14 -0.88 15.42
C LEU A 182 29.13 -0.39 16.88
N PRO A 183 28.10 0.37 17.30
CA PRO A 183 27.85 0.68 18.71
C PRO A 183 27.87 -0.55 19.62
N THR A 184 27.41 -1.69 19.11
CA THR A 184 27.33 -2.99 19.81
C THR A 184 28.63 -3.81 19.74
N THR A 185 29.63 -3.40 18.98
CA THR A 185 30.90 -4.14 18.87
C THR A 185 31.62 -4.20 20.22
N THR A 186 31.90 -5.41 20.70
CA THR A 186 32.59 -5.61 21.99
C THR A 186 34.06 -5.21 21.94
N ILE A 187 34.79 -5.67 20.90
CA ILE A 187 36.22 -5.40 20.72
C ILE A 187 36.43 -4.19 19.80
N LYS A 188 36.19 -2.98 20.32
CA LYS A 188 36.27 -1.73 19.52
C LYS A 188 37.70 -1.26 19.21
N LYS A 189 38.64 -1.48 20.14
CA LYS A 189 40.01 -0.95 20.09
C LYS A 189 41.00 -1.87 20.81
N GLY A 190 42.30 -1.56 20.71
CA GLY A 190 43.39 -2.32 21.35
C GLY A 190 44.03 -3.37 20.44
N SER A 191 44.94 -4.18 20.98
CA SER A 191 45.69 -5.21 20.24
C SER A 191 44.76 -6.23 19.59
N LEU A 192 43.79 -6.78 20.34
CA LEU A 192 42.82 -7.76 19.81
C LEU A 192 42.06 -7.23 18.58
N SER A 193 41.71 -5.94 18.58
CA SER A 193 41.05 -5.30 17.43
C SER A 193 41.99 -5.12 16.23
N LYS A 194 43.29 -4.95 16.46
CA LYS A 194 44.30 -4.92 15.39
C LYS A 194 44.55 -6.32 14.84
N ASP A 195 44.65 -7.33 15.71
CA ASP A 195 44.93 -8.71 15.35
C ASP A 195 43.84 -9.29 14.42
N ILE A 196 42.56 -8.97 14.67
CA ILE A 196 41.45 -9.35 13.78
C ILE A 196 41.70 -8.88 12.33
N TRP A 197 42.14 -7.63 12.16
CA TRP A 197 42.36 -7.05 10.84
C TRP A 197 43.72 -7.39 10.24
N GLN A 198 44.76 -7.56 11.05
CA GLN A 198 46.10 -7.97 10.60
C GLN A 198 46.16 -9.43 10.14
N ASN A 199 45.35 -10.30 10.76
CA ASN A 199 45.23 -11.71 10.36
C ASN A 199 44.22 -11.92 9.22
N SER A 200 43.57 -10.86 8.73
CA SER A 200 42.64 -10.96 7.61
C SER A 200 43.39 -11.33 6.32
N LYS A 201 42.85 -12.28 5.57
CA LYS A 201 43.41 -12.66 4.26
C LYS A 201 42.88 -11.68 3.20
N PRO A 202 43.74 -10.86 2.56
CA PRO A 202 43.25 -9.76 1.74
C PRO A 202 42.35 -10.16 0.57
N LYS A 203 42.64 -11.31 -0.08
CA LYS A 203 41.83 -11.84 -1.17
C LYS A 203 40.43 -12.27 -0.71
N GLU A 204 40.34 -12.90 0.46
CA GLU A 204 39.06 -13.34 1.03
C GLU A 204 38.24 -12.13 1.50
N LEU A 205 38.88 -11.14 2.13
CA LEU A 205 38.25 -9.89 2.52
C LEU A 205 37.67 -9.16 1.30
N ALA A 206 38.45 -9.00 0.23
CA ALA A 206 38.00 -8.33 -0.99
C ALA A 206 36.82 -9.04 -1.64
N ALA A 207 36.87 -10.37 -1.76
CA ALA A 207 35.77 -11.15 -2.34
C ALA A 207 34.48 -11.06 -1.51
N GLN A 208 34.56 -11.24 -0.19
CA GLN A 208 33.39 -11.16 0.68
C GLN A 208 32.83 -9.74 0.74
N PHE A 209 33.69 -8.72 0.84
CA PHE A 209 33.27 -7.32 0.85
C PHE A 209 32.57 -6.93 -0.47
N ASN A 210 33.11 -7.36 -1.62
CA ASN A 210 32.47 -7.15 -2.92
C ASN A 210 31.09 -7.81 -3.00
N GLY A 211 30.94 -9.04 -2.50
CA GLY A 211 29.65 -9.72 -2.43
C GLY A 211 28.62 -8.97 -1.57
N VAL A 212 29.02 -8.59 -0.35
CA VAL A 212 28.16 -7.88 0.61
C VAL A 212 27.71 -6.51 0.09
N THR A 213 28.65 -5.71 -0.42
CA THR A 213 28.32 -4.39 -0.97
C THR A 213 27.54 -4.47 -2.28
N GLY A 214 27.78 -5.49 -3.10
CA GLY A 214 26.97 -5.79 -4.28
C GLY A 214 25.52 -6.12 -3.92
N LEU A 215 25.30 -6.96 -2.90
CA LEU A 215 23.97 -7.26 -2.38
C LEU A 215 23.28 -6.02 -1.80
N LYS A 216 24.00 -5.19 -1.03
CA LYS A 216 23.46 -3.93 -0.51
C LYS A 216 23.05 -2.98 -1.63
N THR A 217 23.89 -2.85 -2.65
CA THR A 217 23.59 -2.02 -3.83
C THR A 217 22.36 -2.53 -4.56
N ASN A 218 22.25 -3.84 -4.78
CA ASN A 218 21.08 -4.44 -5.40
C ASN A 218 19.81 -4.20 -4.59
N GLN A 219 19.85 -4.33 -3.26
CA GLN A 219 18.74 -4.02 -2.36
C GLN A 219 18.21 -2.59 -2.55
N HIS A 220 19.10 -1.60 -2.61
CA HIS A 220 18.71 -0.20 -2.82
C HIS A 220 18.18 0.07 -4.24
N ILE A 221 18.79 -0.53 -5.28
CA ILE A 221 18.29 -0.42 -6.67
C ILE A 221 16.88 -0.99 -6.78
N VAL A 222 16.68 -2.19 -6.25
CA VAL A 222 15.39 -2.88 -6.28
C VAL A 222 14.33 -2.05 -5.54
N SER A 223 14.66 -1.53 -4.36
CA SER A 223 13.77 -0.65 -3.60
C SER A 223 13.42 0.62 -4.38
N THR A 224 14.42 1.27 -4.99
CA THR A 224 14.22 2.48 -5.80
C THR A 224 13.25 2.23 -6.95
N ASN A 225 13.47 1.17 -7.72
CA ASN A 225 12.65 0.85 -8.89
C ASN A 225 11.20 0.57 -8.48
N SER A 226 10.98 -0.30 -7.49
CA SER A 226 9.64 -0.67 -7.05
C SER A 226 8.88 0.49 -6.41
N LEU A 227 9.55 1.32 -5.58
CA LEU A 227 8.92 2.47 -4.95
C LEU A 227 8.59 3.60 -5.94
N THR A 228 9.38 3.76 -7.01
CA THR A 228 9.11 4.74 -8.06
C THR A 228 7.81 4.41 -8.80
N GLU A 229 7.61 3.14 -9.16
CA GLU A 229 6.39 2.68 -9.83
C GLU A 229 5.15 2.89 -8.94
N VAL A 230 5.24 2.55 -7.65
CA VAL A 230 4.14 2.80 -6.70
C VAL A 230 3.86 4.30 -6.55
N LEU A 231 4.89 5.15 -6.53
CA LEU A 231 4.74 6.59 -6.41
C LEU A 231 3.99 7.20 -7.59
N GLU A 232 4.30 6.78 -8.82
CA GLU A 232 3.60 7.28 -10.01
C GLU A 232 2.14 6.82 -10.00
N LEU A 233 1.86 5.53 -9.74
CA LEU A 233 0.48 5.04 -9.60
C LEU A 233 -0.31 5.77 -8.50
N THR A 234 0.32 6.02 -7.35
CA THR A 234 -0.31 6.73 -6.23
C THR A 234 -0.68 8.16 -6.65
N ARG A 235 0.13 8.83 -7.47
CA ARG A 235 -0.15 10.18 -7.98
C ARG A 235 -1.25 10.19 -9.02
N GLU A 236 -1.23 9.25 -9.96
CA GLU A 236 -2.28 9.12 -10.98
C GLU A 236 -3.65 8.94 -10.33
N ILE A 237 -3.76 8.08 -9.31
CA ILE A 237 -5.00 7.89 -8.55
C ILE A 237 -5.36 9.15 -7.76
N LEU A 238 -4.38 9.86 -7.21
CA LEU A 238 -4.65 11.09 -6.48
C LEU A 238 -5.23 12.18 -7.41
N GLU A 239 -4.73 12.28 -8.64
CA GLU A 239 -5.28 13.17 -9.67
C GLU A 239 -6.70 12.77 -10.07
N GLU A 240 -6.95 11.46 -10.30
CA GLU A 240 -8.27 10.92 -10.62
C GLU A 240 -9.33 11.26 -9.55
N VAL A 241 -8.95 11.23 -8.28
CA VAL A 241 -9.87 11.43 -7.15
C VAL A 241 -10.07 12.92 -6.81
N GLU A 242 -9.17 13.81 -7.26
CA GLU A 242 -9.25 15.25 -7.03
C GLU A 242 -9.97 16.04 -8.15
N GLU A 243 -10.18 15.45 -9.33
CA GLU A 243 -11.00 15.99 -10.44
C GLU A 243 -12.52 15.97 -10.15
#